data_AF-A0A3R7GWA9-F1
#
_entry.id   AF-A0A3R7GWA9-F1
#
_cell.length_a   1.000
_cell.length_b   1.000
_cell.length_c   1.000
_cell.angle_alpha   90.00
_cell.angle_beta   90.00
_cell.angle_gamma   90.00
#
_symmetry.space_group_name_H-M   'P 1'
#
loop_
_entity.id
_entity.type
_entity.pdbx_description
1 polymer ?
#
loop_
_entity_poly.entity_id
_entity_poly.type
_entity_poly.pdbx_seq_one_letter_code
_entity_poly.pdbx_strand_id
1 'polypeptide(L)' 'MSDRDTTTISVTALIDGTQYVHTVEGTHWRRDDERTVYVYNDDTTVLELDAEYFVGAMREDSVETEVTTQ' A
#
# COMPACT_ATOMS: atom_id res chain seq x y z
N MET A 1 21.88 -10.63 2.03
CA MET A 1 20.46 -10.23 2.13
C MET A 1 20.50 -8.75 2.38
N SER A 2 20.02 -7.94 1.44
CA SER A 2 19.89 -6.51 1.72
C SER A 2 18.71 -6.39 2.67
N ASP A 3 18.96 -6.00 3.91
CA ASP A 3 17.91 -5.53 4.81
C ASP A 3 17.24 -4.34 4.13
N ARG A 4 16.18 -4.59 3.36
CA ARG A 4 15.28 -3.53 2.94
C ARG A 4 14.50 -3.16 4.18
N ASP A 5 14.72 -1.95 4.68
CA ASP A 5 13.95 -1.43 5.79
C ASP A 5 12.45 -1.54 5.48
N THR A 6 11.73 -2.20 6.37
CA THR A 6 10.27 -2.23 6.33
C THR A 6 9.74 -0.86 6.69
N THR A 7 8.64 -0.49 6.06
CA THR A 7 7.89 0.71 6.38
C THR A 7 6.43 0.35 6.50
N THR A 8 5.67 1.25 7.07
CA THR A 8 4.23 1.14 7.05
C THR A 8 3.69 1.49 5.67
N ILE A 9 2.86 0.60 5.12
CA ILE A 9 2.11 0.81 3.89
C ILE A 9 0.63 0.80 4.24
N SER A 10 -0.04 1.92 3.94
CA SER A 10 -1.50 2.02 4.04
C SER A 10 -2.13 1.75 2.69
N VAL A 11 -3.07 0.81 2.64
CA VAL A 11 -3.83 0.42 1.46
C VAL A 11 -5.30 0.75 1.70
N THR A 12 -5.89 1.50 0.78
CA THR A 12 -7.30 1.89 0.82
C THR A 12 -8.08 1.04 -0.18
N ALA A 13 -9.11 0.36 0.33
CA ALA A 13 -10.07 -0.39 -0.45
C ALA A 13 -11.47 0.25 -0.37
N LEU A 14 -12.25 0.16 -1.44
CA LEU A 14 -13.66 0.53 -1.48
C LEU A 14 -14.48 -0.73 -1.76
N ILE A 15 -15.17 -1.23 -0.74
CA ILE A 15 -15.97 -2.45 -0.81
C ILE A 15 -17.41 -2.06 -0.49
N ASP A 16 -18.35 -2.38 -1.39
CA ASP A 16 -19.76 -2.03 -1.25
C ASP A 16 -20.02 -0.54 -0.92
N GLY A 17 -19.21 0.36 -1.50
CA GLY A 17 -19.29 1.80 -1.26
C GLY A 17 -18.72 2.28 0.08
N THR A 18 -18.16 1.37 0.88
CA THR A 18 -17.50 1.68 2.16
C THR A 18 -15.99 1.66 1.99
N GLN A 19 -15.31 2.72 2.45
CA GLN A 19 -13.85 2.79 2.42
C GLN A 19 -13.24 2.10 3.65
N TYR A 20 -12.30 1.20 3.40
CA TYR A 20 -11.50 0.51 4.40
C TYR A 20 -10.05 0.89 4.20
N VAL A 21 -9.37 1.26 5.28
CA VAL A 21 -7.93 1.50 5.29
C VAL A 21 -7.30 0.37 6.07
N HIS A 22 -6.36 -0.34 5.44
CA HIS A 22 -5.57 -1.37 6.09
C HIS A 22 -4.10 -0.98 6.07
N THR A 23 -3.44 -1.17 7.20
CA THR A 23 -2.07 -0.72 7.42
C THR A 23 -1.21 -1.93 7.74
N VAL A 24 -0.16 -2.15 6.94
CA VAL A 24 0.72 -3.32 7.04
C VAL A 24 2.17 -2.90 6.98
N GLU A 25 3.06 -3.65 7.63
CA GLU A 25 4.50 -3.48 7.48
C GLU A 25 4.98 -4.17 6.21
N GLY A 26 5.70 -3.45 5.35
CA GLY A 26 6.21 -3.96 4.09
C GLY A 26 7.36 -3.16 3.50
N THR A 27 8.06 -3.78 2.56
CA THR A 27 9.19 -3.20 1.84
C THR A 27 8.79 -2.51 0.54
N HIS A 28 7.67 -2.87 -0.07
CA HIS A 28 7.10 -2.21 -1.24
C HIS A 28 5.70 -2.78 -1.54
N TRP A 29 4.99 -2.11 -2.44
CA TRP A 29 3.76 -2.63 -3.02
C TRP A 29 3.86 -2.58 -4.54
N ARG A 30 3.08 -3.42 -5.20
CA ARG A 30 2.99 -3.47 -6.66
C ARG A 30 1.55 -3.73 -7.06
N ARG A 31 1.16 -3.18 -8.21
CA ARG A 31 -0.02 -3.62 -8.95
C ARG A 31 0.44 -4.43 -10.17
N ASP A 32 -0.10 -5.61 -10.35
CA ASP A 32 0.18 -6.42 -11.55
C ASP A 32 -0.68 -5.98 -12.74
N ASP A 33 -0.43 -6.60 -13.91
CA ASP A 33 -1.15 -6.33 -15.15
C ASP A 33 -2.61 -6.84 -15.10
N GLU A 34 -2.88 -7.81 -14.23
CA GLU A 34 -4.22 -8.34 -13.91
C GLU A 34 -4.96 -7.45 -12.89
N ARG A 35 -4.31 -6.34 -12.52
CA ARG A 35 -4.74 -5.25 -11.64
C ARG A 35 -4.77 -5.58 -10.15
N THR A 36 -4.36 -6.77 -9.72
CA THR A 36 -4.26 -7.16 -8.30
C THR A 36 -3.16 -6.36 -7.62
N VAL A 37 -3.42 -5.93 -6.39
CA VAL A 37 -2.47 -5.18 -5.57
C VAL A 37 -1.86 -6.08 -4.51
N TYR A 38 -0.53 -6.07 -4.46
CA TYR A 38 0.26 -6.84 -3.52
C TYR A 38 1.10 -5.91 -2.67
N VAL A 39 1.19 -6.20 -1.37
CA VAL A 39 2.21 -5.65 -0.49
C VAL A 39 3.18 -6.76 -0.12
N TYR A 40 4.47 -6.47 -0.24
CA TYR A 40 5.55 -7.41 0.02
C TYR A 40 6.39 -6.97 1.21
N ASN A 41 6.66 -7.92 2.11
CA ASN A 41 7.77 -7.82 3.03
C ASN A 41 8.91 -8.69 2.49
N ASP A 42 9.93 -8.03 1.92
CA ASP A 42 10.98 -8.65 1.13
C ASP A 42 10.41 -9.50 -0.02
N ASP A 43 10.65 -10.81 -0.04
CA ASP A 43 10.09 -11.74 -1.04
C ASP A 43 8.72 -12.34 -0.65
N THR A 44 8.15 -11.95 0.50
CA THR A 44 6.89 -12.50 1.02
C THR A 44 5.71 -11.56 0.79
N THR A 45 4.64 -12.03 0.16
CA THR A 45 3.36 -11.31 0.10
C THR A 45 2.70 -11.28 1.48
N VAL A 46 2.46 -10.08 2.01
CA VAL A 46 1.80 -9.86 3.32
C VAL A 46 0.38 -9.32 3.18
N LEU A 47 0.05 -8.77 2.01
CA LEU A 47 -1.31 -8.35 1.66
C LEU A 47 -1.54 -8.61 0.18
N GLU A 48 -2.72 -9.12 -0.14
CA GLU A 48 -3.26 -9.23 -1.50
C GLU A 48 -4.64 -8.57 -1.48
N LEU A 49 -4.88 -7.69 -2.45
CA LEU A 49 -6.15 -6.99 -2.61
C LEU A 49 -6.55 -6.99 -4.07
N ASP A 50 -7.80 -7.37 -4.32
CA ASP A 50 -8.34 -7.34 -5.65
C ASP A 50 -8.39 -5.91 -6.22
N ALA A 51 -8.05 -5.83 -7.50
CA ALA A 51 -8.09 -4.65 -8.33
C ALA A 51 -9.37 -3.82 -8.22
N GLU A 52 -10.50 -4.52 -8.14
CA GLU A 52 -11.83 -3.90 -8.20
C GLU A 52 -12.11 -3.06 -6.94
N TYR A 53 -11.49 -3.43 -5.82
CA TYR A 53 -11.63 -2.72 -4.55
C TYR A 53 -10.54 -1.69 -4.34
N PHE A 54 -9.42 -1.74 -5.06
CA PHE A 54 -8.28 -0.86 -4.81
C PHE A 54 -8.56 0.62 -5.17
N VAL A 55 -8.38 1.50 -4.18
CA VAL A 55 -8.45 2.95 -4.34
C VAL A 55 -7.06 3.58 -4.39
N GLY A 56 -6.16 3.14 -3.52
CA GLY A 56 -4.81 3.71 -3.43
C GLY A 56 -3.93 3.02 -2.39
N ALA A 57 -2.62 3.22 -2.49
CA ALA A 57 -1.63 2.79 -1.52
C ALA A 57 -0.59 3.90 -1.27
N MET A 58 -0.15 4.03 -0.02
CA MET A 58 0.80 5.05 0.41
C MET A 58 1.87 4.41 1.31
N ARG A 59 3.14 4.74 1.07
CA ARG A 59 4.25 4.47 2.00
C ARG A 59 4.43 5.65 2.95
N GLU A 60 4.48 5.41 4.25
CA GLU A 60 4.60 6.48 5.25
C GLU A 60 5.93 7.25 5.18
N ASP A 61 7.03 6.61 4.76
CA ASP A 61 8.35 7.25 4.59
C ASP A 61 8.47 8.15 3.35
N SER A 62 7.56 7.99 2.39
CA SER A 62 7.56 8.73 1.11
C SER A 62 6.58 9.91 1.11
N VAL A 63 6.05 10.28 2.29
CA VAL A 63 5.16 11.42 2.43
C VAL A 63 5.98 12.70 2.57
N GLU A 64 6.23 13.37 1.45
CA GLU A 64 6.66 14.76 1.47
C GLU A 64 5.44 15.63 1.81
N THR A 65 5.36 16.12 3.04
CA THR A 65 4.26 17.00 3.48
C THR A 65 4.55 18.43 3.05
N GLU A 66 3.95 18.88 1.94
CA GLU A 66 3.96 20.29 1.56
C GLU A 66 2.93 21.07 2.40
N VAL A 67 3.41 21.84 3.38
CA VAL A 67 2.54 22.75 4.15
C VAL A 67 2.09 23.88 3.22
N THR A 68 0.82 23.87 2.83
CA THR A 68 0.23 24.98 2.07
C THR A 68 -0.33 26.01 3.05
N THR A 69 0.40 27.11 3.28
CA THR A 69 -0.14 28.28 3.99
C THR A 69 -1.10 29.05 3.06
N GLN A 70 -2.35 29.24 3.50
CA GLN A 70 -3.33 30.12 2.84
C GLN A 70 -3.01 31.61 3.03
#